data_AF-A0A2D1SU73-F1
#
_entry.id   AF-A0A2D1SU73-F1
#
_cell.length_a   1.000
_cell.length_b   1.000
_cell.length_c   1.000
_cell.angle_alpha   90.00
_cell.angle_beta   90.00
_cell.angle_gamma   90.00
#
_symmetry.space_group_name_H-M   'P 1'
#
loop_
_entity.id
_entity.type
_entity.pdbx_description
1 polymer ?
#
loop_
_entity_poly.entity_id
_entity_poly.type
_entity_poly.pdbx_seq_one_letter_code
_entity_poly.pdbx_strand_id
1 'polypeptide(L)'
;MEKKPFRDEYEKIEVPQEDVLKAIQTGIGRASLHKVSRRNNRRRKPFILSAAAAIFISSSFIVPSMSQALAEVPLIGTLYTNFNDLVGRSLASQQLITELNASASHRGIDVTVTSAYYDGAVVGVTFHVKGDVKTESNGRLMGFYEIFDGDDGIADSKELVYLDQTDGGFVGNIRLNYPKTELPPNTTFPLEFKRLGNKEGTWKFDVPIKQLAYEERDINEERSNIKAEVNVLFDSIIHGEASTAINYTASFPLESKNDQVRLDIFDDQGNEINVLSDGIDLETHKFENHKTVKGRTVFAQSLIEQTSYIVIEPKVAINEKDHFVLLAQPTPYSIQSNRQNLSVDIEKMEIYDKKFIVDFQVNSGERGQQNLTFFKNYAKNNLILVKETEKEVYEEPMKHTTEVLDEEKLRFRSTFEIGKVKSFNPIDYVLRVSLSTLSSNMPVELDSVKIDLQ
;
A
#
# COMPACT_ATOMS: atom_id res chain seq x y z
N MET A 1 -22.08 -32.17 3.95
CA MET A 1 -22.84 -31.03 4.50
C MET A 1 -22.84 -29.93 3.46
N GLU A 2 -24.01 -29.62 2.91
CA GLU A 2 -24.21 -28.80 1.72
C GLU A 2 -24.09 -27.30 2.02
N LYS A 3 -23.24 -26.58 1.27
CA LYS A 3 -23.09 -25.12 1.31
C LYS A 3 -24.16 -24.43 0.46
N LYS A 4 -25.43 -24.47 0.89
CA LYS A 4 -26.55 -23.92 0.09
C LYS A 4 -27.59 -22.99 0.77
N PRO A 5 -27.43 -22.38 1.98
CA PRO A 5 -28.48 -21.46 2.44
C PRO A 5 -28.29 -19.98 2.04
N PHE A 6 -27.09 -19.51 1.70
CA PHE A 6 -26.83 -18.06 1.57
C PHE A 6 -27.11 -17.45 0.19
N ARG A 7 -27.15 -18.26 -0.88
CA ARG A 7 -27.28 -17.76 -2.25
C ARG A 7 -28.73 -17.38 -2.58
N ASP A 8 -29.69 -18.12 -2.02
CA ASP A 8 -31.12 -17.94 -2.24
C ASP A 8 -31.70 -16.73 -1.49
N GLU A 9 -30.99 -16.18 -0.51
CA GLU A 9 -31.38 -14.93 0.17
C GLU A 9 -30.92 -13.68 -0.59
N TYR A 10 -29.78 -13.74 -1.29
CA TYR A 10 -29.24 -12.61 -2.05
C TYR A 10 -30.06 -12.30 -3.31
N GLU A 11 -30.58 -13.34 -3.97
CA GLU A 11 -31.43 -13.21 -5.16
C GLU A 11 -32.84 -12.70 -4.84
N LYS A 12 -33.24 -12.66 -3.56
CA LYS A 12 -34.53 -12.13 -3.09
C LYS A 12 -34.49 -10.66 -2.70
N ILE A 13 -33.32 -10.03 -2.73
CA ILE A 13 -33.20 -8.60 -2.46
C ILE A 13 -33.70 -7.86 -3.70
N GLU A 14 -34.96 -7.40 -3.67
CA GLU A 14 -35.50 -6.53 -4.72
C GLU A 14 -34.74 -5.21 -4.72
N VAL A 15 -33.89 -5.02 -5.72
CA VAL A 15 -33.21 -3.74 -5.96
C VAL A 15 -34.16 -2.86 -6.78
N PRO A 16 -34.52 -1.66 -6.29
CA PRO A 16 -35.39 -0.74 -7.01
C PRO A 16 -34.61 -0.11 -8.18
N GLN A 17 -34.53 -0.85 -9.29
CA GLN A 17 -33.70 -0.49 -10.45
C GLN A 17 -34.06 0.89 -11.02
N GLU A 18 -35.34 1.27 -11.00
CA GLU A 18 -35.78 2.59 -11.44
C GLU A 18 -35.25 3.71 -10.56
N ASP A 19 -35.24 3.53 -9.23
CA ASP A 19 -34.71 4.54 -8.31
C ASP A 19 -33.19 4.67 -8.43
N VAL A 20 -32.49 3.55 -8.65
CA VAL A 20 -31.04 3.54 -8.92
C VAL A 20 -30.72 4.27 -10.23
N LEU A 21 -31.45 3.95 -11.31
CA LEU A 21 -31.28 4.61 -12.61
C LEU A 21 -31.62 6.10 -12.53
N LYS A 22 -32.67 6.47 -11.79
CA LYS A 22 -33.07 7.85 -11.56
C LYS A 22 -32.03 8.61 -10.73
N ALA A 23 -31.40 7.97 -9.75
CA ALA A 23 -30.30 8.55 -8.98
C ALA A 23 -29.05 8.78 -9.86
N ILE A 24 -28.72 7.82 -10.73
CA ILE A 24 -27.62 7.95 -11.71
C ILE A 24 -27.88 9.10 -12.68
N GLN A 25 -29.07 9.16 -13.28
CA GLN A 25 -29.47 10.23 -14.19
C GLN A 25 -29.50 11.60 -13.49
N THR A 26 -29.95 11.65 -12.24
CA THR A 26 -29.93 12.88 -11.42
C THR A 26 -28.50 13.32 -11.11
N GLY A 27 -27.60 12.38 -10.82
CA GLY A 27 -26.18 12.65 -10.61
C GLY A 27 -25.49 13.18 -11.87
N ILE A 28 -25.75 12.57 -13.03
CA ILE A 28 -25.25 13.02 -14.33
C ILE A 28 -25.83 14.41 -14.68
N GLY A 29 -27.12 14.63 -14.41
CA GLY A 29 -27.78 15.92 -14.59
C GLY A 29 -27.14 17.03 -13.77
N ARG A 30 -26.86 16.77 -12.48
CA ARG A 30 -26.17 17.71 -11.58
C ARG A 30 -24.74 18.01 -12.01
N ALA A 31 -24.02 17.01 -12.54
CA ALA A 31 -22.68 17.20 -13.10
C ALA A 31 -22.70 18.02 -14.41
N SER A 32 -23.74 17.89 -15.23
CA SER A 32 -23.89 18.65 -16.48
C SER A 32 -24.31 20.12 -16.29
N LEU A 33 -24.91 20.45 -15.14
CA LEU A 33 -25.44 21.79 -14.84
C LEU A 33 -24.38 22.76 -14.27
N HIS A 34 -23.18 22.27 -13.93
CA HIS A 34 -22.04 23.11 -13.54
C HIS A 34 -21.09 23.47 -14.71
N LYS A 35 -21.55 23.35 -15.96
CA LYS A 35 -20.82 23.89 -17.12
C LYS A 35 -21.21 25.36 -17.33
N VAL A 36 -20.51 26.26 -16.64
CA VAL A 36 -20.66 27.71 -16.84
C VAL A 36 -20.35 28.06 -18.31
N SER A 37 -21.38 28.54 -18.99
CA SER A 37 -21.31 29.20 -20.29
C SER A 37 -20.38 30.42 -20.25
N ARG A 38 -19.28 30.39 -21.02
CA ARG A 38 -18.59 31.62 -21.45
C ARG A 38 -18.57 31.70 -22.96
N ARG A 39 -19.32 32.70 -23.43
CA ARG A 39 -19.59 33.08 -24.81
C ARG A 39 -18.33 33.62 -25.51
N ASN A 40 -18.12 33.10 -26.71
CA ASN A 40 -17.23 33.57 -27.79
C ASN A 40 -16.77 35.03 -27.76
N ASN A 41 -15.47 35.23 -28.00
CA ASN A 41 -15.06 36.26 -28.95
C ASN A 41 -13.83 35.84 -29.78
N ARG A 42 -13.99 35.93 -31.10
CA ARG A 42 -12.97 35.71 -32.14
C ARG A 42 -11.78 36.66 -31.95
N ARG A 43 -10.56 36.14 -32.11
CA ARG A 43 -9.56 36.66 -33.07
C ARG A 43 -8.42 35.66 -33.24
N ARG A 44 -8.16 35.32 -34.50
CA ARG A 44 -7.07 34.45 -34.97
C ARG A 44 -5.72 35.13 -34.76
N LYS A 45 -4.70 34.36 -34.32
CA LYS A 45 -3.34 34.38 -34.88
C LYS A 45 -2.74 32.97 -34.78
N PRO A 46 -2.05 32.48 -35.82
CA PRO A 46 -1.47 31.14 -35.85
C PRO A 46 -0.06 31.18 -35.26
N PHE A 47 0.26 30.31 -34.30
CA PHE A 47 1.66 30.05 -33.95
C PHE A 47 1.88 28.57 -33.69
N ILE A 48 2.62 27.98 -34.64
CA ILE A 48 3.65 26.95 -34.51
C ILE A 48 3.16 25.59 -33.98
N LEU A 49 2.79 24.74 -34.94
CA LEU A 49 3.01 23.30 -34.85
C LEU A 49 4.51 23.08 -34.57
N SER A 50 4.86 22.69 -33.35
CA SER A 50 6.20 22.17 -33.08
C SER A 50 6.25 20.73 -33.53
N ALA A 51 7.27 20.41 -34.32
CA ALA A 51 7.45 19.19 -35.06
C ALA A 51 7.48 17.95 -34.16
N ALA A 52 6.74 16.92 -34.58
CA ALA A 52 7.08 15.55 -34.24
C ALA A 52 8.48 15.26 -34.84
N ALA A 53 9.52 15.34 -34.00
CA ALA A 53 10.87 15.04 -34.39
C ALA A 53 11.12 13.53 -34.21
N ALA A 54 11.41 12.89 -35.34
CA ALA A 54 11.85 11.50 -35.42
C ALA A 54 13.08 11.25 -34.53
N ILE A 55 13.01 10.23 -33.68
CA ILE A 55 14.16 9.73 -32.93
C ILE A 55 14.83 8.67 -33.81
N PHE A 56 16.02 8.99 -34.34
CA PHE A 56 16.97 8.00 -34.83
C PHE A 56 17.71 7.42 -33.63
N ILE A 57 17.62 6.10 -33.42
CA ILE A 57 18.49 5.36 -32.49
C ILE A 57 19.51 4.61 -33.34
N SER A 58 20.77 5.04 -33.27
CA SER A 58 21.92 4.25 -33.68
C SER A 58 22.60 3.68 -32.43
N SER A 59 22.23 2.47 -32.03
CA SER A 59 23.11 1.58 -31.27
C SER A 59 22.62 0.14 -31.47
N SER A 60 23.58 -0.71 -31.81
CA SER A 60 23.37 -2.03 -32.41
C SER A 60 23.12 -3.10 -31.36
N PHE A 61 21.88 -3.33 -30.91
CA PHE A 61 21.44 -4.61 -30.33
C PHE A 61 19.93 -4.79 -30.55
N ILE A 62 19.56 -5.89 -31.24
CA ILE A 62 18.22 -6.43 -31.52
C ILE A 62 17.07 -5.38 -31.55
N VAL A 63 16.78 -4.88 -32.75
CA VAL A 63 15.73 -3.90 -33.05
C VAL A 63 14.34 -4.40 -32.60
N PRO A 64 13.61 -3.65 -31.75
CA PRO A 64 12.17 -3.80 -31.58
C PRO A 64 11.49 -3.46 -32.90
N SER A 65 10.66 -4.36 -33.44
CA SER A 65 9.78 -3.97 -34.54
C SER A 65 8.80 -2.92 -34.02
N MET A 66 9.02 -1.65 -34.33
CA MET A 66 7.97 -0.63 -34.33
C MET A 66 6.95 -1.01 -35.42
N SER A 67 6.12 -2.00 -35.14
CA SER A 67 4.94 -2.26 -35.96
C SER A 67 3.89 -1.23 -35.57
N GLN A 68 3.35 -0.50 -36.55
CA GLN A 68 2.19 0.36 -36.35
C GLN A 68 0.96 -0.52 -36.11
N ALA A 69 0.82 -1.04 -34.89
CA ALA A 69 -0.45 -1.51 -34.40
C ALA A 69 -1.22 -0.28 -33.87
N LEU A 70 -1.91 0.44 -34.76
CA LEU A 70 -3.00 1.34 -34.37
C LEU A 70 -4.26 0.51 -34.08
N ALA A 71 -4.17 -0.45 -33.17
CA ALA A 71 -5.23 -1.42 -32.91
C ALA A 71 -5.74 -1.31 -31.47
N GLU A 72 -6.87 -0.61 -31.32
CA GLU A 72 -7.79 -0.72 -30.18
C GLU A 72 -7.14 -0.55 -28.79
N VAL A 73 -6.49 0.58 -28.55
CA VAL A 73 -6.13 0.97 -27.17
C VAL A 73 -7.34 1.67 -26.55
N PRO A 74 -7.84 1.21 -25.38
CA PRO A 74 -8.91 1.92 -24.66
C PRO A 74 -8.50 3.37 -24.38
N LEU A 75 -9.48 4.28 -24.33
CA LEU A 75 -9.21 5.70 -24.09
C LEU A 75 -8.36 5.86 -22.82
N ILE A 76 -7.17 6.48 -22.91
CA ILE A 76 -6.17 6.47 -21.81
C ILE A 76 -6.73 6.96 -20.47
N GLY A 77 -7.59 7.99 -20.48
CA GLY A 77 -8.26 8.46 -19.25
C GLY A 77 -9.20 7.43 -18.59
N THR A 78 -9.80 6.53 -19.38
CA THR A 78 -10.62 5.42 -18.86
C THR A 78 -9.77 4.33 -18.22
N LEU A 79 -8.53 4.10 -18.69
CA LEU A 79 -7.61 3.13 -18.09
C LEU A 79 -7.29 3.52 -16.65
N TYR A 80 -6.86 4.77 -16.43
CA TYR A 80 -6.58 5.25 -15.06
C TYR A 80 -7.82 5.26 -14.16
N THR A 81 -9.03 5.40 -14.74
CA THR A 81 -10.28 5.29 -13.99
C THR A 81 -10.54 3.88 -13.50
N ASN A 82 -10.26 2.85 -14.31
CA ASN A 82 -10.45 1.44 -13.94
C ASN A 82 -9.59 1.03 -12.74
N PHE A 83 -8.38 1.58 -12.62
CA PHE A 83 -7.45 1.27 -11.53
C PHE A 83 -7.56 2.23 -10.34
N ASN A 84 -8.55 3.12 -10.33
CA ASN A 84 -8.70 4.17 -9.32
C ASN A 84 -7.41 5.01 -9.12
N ASP A 85 -6.65 5.22 -10.19
CA ASP A 85 -5.44 6.05 -10.18
C ASP A 85 -5.83 7.52 -10.27
N LEU A 86 -6.06 8.15 -9.11
CA LEU A 86 -6.49 9.55 -9.04
C LEU A 86 -5.47 10.53 -9.65
N VAL A 87 -4.17 10.23 -9.55
CA VAL A 87 -3.10 11.04 -10.14
C VAL A 87 -3.16 10.94 -11.67
N GLY A 88 -3.12 9.72 -12.20
CA GLY A 88 -3.21 9.48 -13.64
C GLY A 88 -4.49 10.02 -14.27
N ARG A 89 -5.64 9.92 -13.57
CA ARG A 89 -6.92 10.50 -14.02
C ARG A 89 -6.87 12.02 -14.10
N SER A 90 -6.31 12.69 -13.07
CA SER A 90 -6.15 14.14 -13.05
C SER A 90 -5.29 14.59 -14.22
N LEU A 91 -4.09 14.01 -14.38
CA LEU A 91 -3.17 14.34 -15.46
C LEU A 91 -3.75 14.05 -16.85
N ALA A 92 -4.50 12.96 -17.02
CA ALA A 92 -5.17 12.65 -18.28
C ALA A 92 -6.21 13.72 -18.66
N SER A 93 -6.97 14.23 -17.67
CA SER A 93 -7.94 15.31 -17.90
C SER A 93 -7.28 16.63 -18.32
N GLN A 94 -6.04 16.84 -17.87
CA GLN A 94 -5.20 17.99 -18.20
C GLN A 94 -4.37 17.80 -19.49
N GLN A 95 -4.44 16.62 -20.12
CA GLN A 95 -3.62 16.25 -21.29
C GLN A 95 -2.11 16.26 -21.02
N LEU A 96 -1.71 15.93 -19.79
CA LEU A 96 -0.31 15.89 -19.32
C LEU A 96 0.29 14.48 -19.31
N ILE A 97 -0.49 13.48 -19.74
CA ILE A 97 -0.01 12.09 -19.90
C ILE A 97 0.79 11.96 -21.20
N THR A 98 1.92 11.27 -21.13
CA THR A 98 2.66 10.87 -22.34
C THR A 98 2.00 9.64 -22.93
N GLU A 99 1.38 9.77 -24.09
CA GLU A 99 0.83 8.64 -24.85
C GLU A 99 1.95 7.85 -25.53
N LEU A 100 1.88 6.52 -25.44
CA LEU A 100 2.89 5.60 -25.94
C LEU A 100 2.24 4.48 -26.76
N ASN A 101 3.03 3.83 -27.61
CA ASN A 101 2.61 2.63 -28.33
C ASN A 101 3.82 1.70 -28.53
N ALA A 102 4.58 1.49 -27.45
CA ALA A 102 5.74 0.61 -27.47
C ALA A 102 5.26 -0.82 -27.22
N SER A 103 5.56 -1.74 -28.13
CA SER A 103 5.13 -3.15 -28.01
C SER A 103 6.32 -4.11 -27.96
N ALA A 104 6.17 -5.15 -27.15
CA ALA A 104 7.06 -6.30 -27.10
C ALA A 104 6.23 -7.58 -27.19
N SER A 105 6.76 -8.58 -27.90
CA SER A 105 6.06 -9.85 -28.15
C SER A 105 6.95 -11.02 -27.79
N HIS A 106 6.43 -11.96 -27.01
CA HIS A 106 7.14 -13.16 -26.64
C HIS A 106 6.15 -14.30 -26.34
N ARG A 107 6.45 -15.52 -26.80
CA ARG A 107 5.62 -16.73 -26.57
C ARG A 107 4.11 -16.55 -26.88
N GLY A 108 3.80 -15.78 -27.93
CA GLY A 108 2.42 -15.54 -28.39
C GLY A 108 1.61 -14.61 -27.48
N ILE A 109 2.30 -13.81 -26.66
CA ILE A 109 1.71 -12.73 -25.87
C ILE A 109 2.37 -11.43 -26.33
N ASP A 110 1.52 -10.47 -26.65
CA ASP A 110 1.88 -9.11 -27.01
C ASP A 110 1.58 -8.19 -25.84
N VAL A 111 2.57 -7.41 -25.43
CA VAL A 111 2.45 -6.39 -24.39
C VAL A 111 2.69 -5.04 -25.05
N THR A 112 1.76 -4.11 -24.89
CA THR A 112 1.85 -2.73 -25.39
C THR A 112 1.83 -1.77 -24.21
N VAL A 113 2.89 -1.01 -24.01
CA VAL A 113 2.89 0.14 -23.08
C VAL A 113 2.15 1.29 -23.76
N THR A 114 1.07 1.74 -23.13
CA THR A 114 0.07 2.65 -23.72
C THR A 114 0.24 4.09 -23.24
N SER A 115 0.70 4.30 -22.02
CA SER A 115 1.00 5.65 -21.53
C SER A 115 1.92 5.63 -20.32
N ALA A 116 2.59 6.75 -20.08
CA ALA A 116 3.37 7.00 -18.88
C ALA A 116 3.26 8.45 -18.41
N TYR A 117 3.50 8.68 -17.12
CA TYR A 117 3.66 10.00 -16.54
C TYR A 117 4.63 9.97 -15.35
N TYR A 118 5.18 11.13 -15.04
CA TYR A 118 5.85 11.39 -13.76
C TYR A 118 5.58 12.84 -13.34
N ASP A 119 4.94 13.03 -12.20
CA ASP A 119 4.54 14.36 -11.70
C ASP A 119 5.49 14.97 -10.66
N GLY A 120 6.68 14.38 -10.51
CA GLY A 120 7.67 14.76 -9.49
C GLY A 120 7.60 13.91 -8.22
N ALA A 121 6.48 13.22 -7.96
CA ALA A 121 6.34 12.33 -6.82
C ALA A 121 6.01 10.88 -7.23
N VAL A 122 5.13 10.72 -8.21
CA VAL A 122 4.56 9.43 -8.62
C VAL A 122 4.82 9.17 -10.09
N VAL A 123 5.40 8.01 -10.38
CA VAL A 123 5.49 7.46 -11.74
C VAL A 123 4.29 6.53 -11.96
N GLY A 124 3.60 6.69 -13.08
CA GLY A 124 2.52 5.78 -13.47
C GLY A 124 2.67 5.32 -14.91
N VAL A 125 2.49 4.02 -15.14
CA VAL A 125 2.55 3.39 -16.46
C VAL A 125 1.27 2.58 -16.69
N THR A 126 0.67 2.70 -17.87
CA THR A 126 -0.41 1.80 -18.30
C THR A 126 0.06 0.93 -19.45
N PHE A 127 -0.47 -0.27 -19.50
CA PHE A 127 -0.14 -1.23 -20.55
C PHE A 127 -1.34 -2.14 -20.84
N HIS A 128 -1.27 -2.77 -21.99
CA HIS A 128 -2.27 -3.69 -22.51
C HIS A 128 -1.61 -4.99 -22.94
N VAL A 129 -2.28 -6.11 -22.68
CA VAL A 129 -1.79 -7.46 -22.95
C VAL A 129 -2.81 -8.19 -23.81
N LYS A 130 -2.36 -8.70 -24.96
CA LYS A 130 -3.12 -9.51 -25.91
C LYS A 130 -2.40 -10.85 -26.11
N GLY A 131 -3.15 -11.93 -26.24
CA GLY A 131 -2.59 -13.26 -26.56
C GLY A 131 -3.17 -14.40 -25.75
N ASP A 132 -2.61 -15.59 -25.95
CA ASP A 132 -3.03 -16.82 -25.27
C ASP A 132 -2.48 -16.83 -23.83
N VAL A 133 -3.25 -16.30 -22.89
CA VAL A 133 -2.92 -16.25 -21.46
C VAL A 133 -3.99 -16.93 -20.63
N LYS A 134 -3.58 -17.67 -19.59
CA LYS A 134 -4.49 -18.23 -18.61
C LYS A 134 -4.72 -17.25 -17.47
N THR A 135 -5.98 -16.99 -17.16
CA THR A 135 -6.39 -16.18 -16.00
C THR A 135 -6.42 -17.02 -14.74
N GLU A 136 -6.37 -16.33 -13.60
CA GLU A 136 -6.67 -16.90 -12.31
C GLU A 136 -8.15 -17.30 -12.19
N SER A 137 -8.49 -18.03 -11.13
CA SER A 137 -9.88 -18.49 -10.87
C SER A 137 -10.92 -17.37 -10.76
N ASN A 138 -10.48 -16.15 -10.45
CA ASN A 138 -11.30 -14.94 -10.38
C ASN A 138 -11.41 -14.18 -11.72
N GLY A 139 -10.88 -14.74 -12.82
CA GLY A 139 -10.90 -14.14 -14.15
C GLY A 139 -9.85 -13.04 -14.39
N ARG A 140 -9.03 -12.69 -13.39
CA ARG A 140 -7.96 -11.69 -13.55
C ARG A 140 -6.70 -12.35 -14.10
N LEU A 141 -5.93 -11.62 -14.89
CA LEU A 141 -4.59 -12.04 -15.28
C LEU A 141 -3.58 -11.50 -14.26
N MET A 142 -2.63 -12.33 -13.83
CA MET A 142 -1.54 -11.90 -12.96
C MET A 142 -0.23 -11.84 -13.75
N GLY A 143 0.53 -10.77 -13.59
CA GLY A 143 1.88 -10.60 -14.11
C GLY A 143 2.91 -10.51 -12.98
N PHE A 144 4.16 -10.79 -13.30
CA PHE A 144 5.33 -10.47 -12.48
C PHE A 144 6.28 -9.62 -13.31
N TYR A 145 6.62 -8.44 -12.80
CA TYR A 145 7.47 -7.47 -13.48
C TYR A 145 8.66 -7.06 -12.61
N GLU A 146 9.70 -6.59 -13.28
CA GLU A 146 10.86 -5.93 -12.69
C GLU A 146 11.00 -4.53 -13.28
N ILE A 147 11.48 -3.60 -12.47
CA ILE A 147 11.89 -2.26 -12.91
C ILE A 147 13.34 -2.03 -12.51
N PHE A 148 14.05 -1.21 -13.29
CA PHE A 148 15.49 -0.95 -13.06
C PHE A 148 16.30 -2.24 -12.85
N ASP A 149 16.01 -3.27 -13.65
CA ASP A 149 16.63 -4.60 -13.58
C ASP A 149 16.56 -5.27 -12.18
N GLY A 150 15.55 -4.90 -11.38
CA GLY A 150 15.29 -5.52 -10.09
C GLY A 150 16.27 -5.11 -8.99
N ASP A 151 16.76 -3.87 -9.03
CA ASP A 151 17.64 -3.28 -8.01
C ASP A 151 16.99 -3.37 -6.61
N ASP A 152 17.61 -4.14 -5.71
CA ASP A 152 17.13 -4.33 -4.35
C ASP A 152 17.24 -3.04 -3.49
N GLY A 153 17.93 -2.00 -4.01
CA GLY A 153 17.95 -0.67 -3.43
C GLY A 153 16.75 0.22 -3.79
N ILE A 154 15.89 -0.21 -4.72
CA ILE A 154 14.65 0.49 -5.10
C ILE A 154 13.48 -0.33 -4.56
N ALA A 155 12.63 0.31 -3.74
CA ALA A 155 11.41 -0.33 -3.25
C ALA A 155 10.50 -0.74 -4.41
N ASP A 156 9.83 -1.89 -4.26
CA ASP A 156 8.90 -2.44 -5.24
C ASP A 156 9.54 -2.68 -6.63
N SER A 157 10.86 -2.89 -6.68
CA SER A 157 11.58 -3.13 -7.94
C SER A 157 11.20 -4.45 -8.62
N LYS A 158 10.53 -5.35 -7.89
CA LYS A 158 10.05 -6.66 -8.34
C LYS A 158 8.66 -6.92 -7.75
N GLU A 159 7.61 -6.87 -8.57
CA GLU A 159 6.24 -6.91 -8.04
C GLU A 159 5.27 -7.75 -8.87
N LEU A 160 4.19 -8.16 -8.21
CA LEU A 160 3.03 -8.75 -8.87
C LEU A 160 2.07 -7.65 -9.31
N VAL A 161 1.54 -7.77 -10.53
CA VAL A 161 0.51 -6.87 -11.04
C VAL A 161 -0.71 -7.67 -11.46
N TYR A 162 -1.89 -7.19 -11.09
CA TYR A 162 -3.16 -7.76 -11.53
C TYR A 162 -3.74 -6.92 -12.65
N LEU A 163 -4.15 -7.59 -13.71
CA LEU A 163 -4.71 -6.99 -14.89
C LEU A 163 -6.20 -7.32 -14.99
N ASP A 164 -6.96 -6.34 -15.46
CA ASP A 164 -8.40 -6.45 -15.62
C ASP A 164 -8.74 -6.74 -17.08
N GLN A 165 -9.75 -7.59 -17.27
CA GLN A 165 -10.18 -8.02 -18.60
C GLN A 165 -10.92 -6.88 -19.31
N THR A 166 -10.69 -6.77 -20.62
CA THR A 166 -11.41 -5.88 -21.54
C THR A 166 -11.83 -6.65 -22.79
N ASP A 167 -12.67 -6.06 -23.63
CA ASP A 167 -13.11 -6.68 -24.90
C ASP A 167 -11.94 -7.04 -25.83
N GLY A 168 -10.80 -6.37 -25.67
CA GLY A 168 -9.61 -6.56 -26.49
C GLY A 168 -8.50 -7.41 -25.84
N GLY A 169 -8.61 -7.80 -24.57
CA GLY A 169 -7.52 -8.47 -23.86
C GLY A 169 -7.51 -8.12 -22.39
N PHE A 170 -6.35 -7.70 -21.88
CA PHE A 170 -6.18 -7.32 -20.47
C PHE A 170 -5.44 -5.99 -20.37
N VAL A 171 -5.84 -5.13 -19.43
CA VAL A 171 -5.15 -3.87 -19.16
C VAL A 171 -4.54 -3.91 -17.77
N GLY A 172 -3.43 -3.20 -17.59
CA GLY A 172 -2.74 -3.09 -16.31
C GLY A 172 -2.25 -1.67 -16.06
N ASN A 173 -2.02 -1.37 -14.79
CA ASN A 173 -1.42 -0.13 -14.31
C ASN A 173 -0.34 -0.46 -13.28
N ILE A 174 0.81 0.19 -13.42
CA ILE A 174 1.90 0.17 -12.44
C ILE A 174 2.02 1.60 -11.92
N ARG A 175 2.04 1.75 -10.59
CA ARG A 175 2.34 3.01 -9.90
C ARG A 175 3.56 2.79 -9.03
N LEU A 176 4.48 3.73 -9.06
CA LEU A 176 5.70 3.72 -8.26
C LEU A 176 5.88 5.09 -7.62
N ASN A 177 6.32 5.09 -6.38
CA ASN A 177 6.88 6.28 -5.73
C ASN A 177 8.39 6.27 -5.99
N TYR A 178 8.85 7.11 -6.91
CA TYR A 178 10.26 7.12 -7.30
C TYR A 178 11.11 7.72 -6.15
N PRO A 179 12.19 7.05 -5.71
CA PRO A 179 12.94 7.45 -4.50
C PRO A 179 13.70 8.76 -4.64
N LYS A 180 13.96 9.21 -5.87
CA LYS A 180 14.62 10.50 -6.13
C LYS A 180 13.59 11.53 -6.57
N THR A 181 13.86 12.79 -6.33
CA THR A 181 13.00 13.90 -6.76
C THR A 181 13.19 14.21 -8.25
N GLU A 182 14.43 14.15 -8.74
CA GLU A 182 14.75 14.40 -10.15
C GLU A 182 15.03 13.12 -10.93
N LEU A 183 14.44 13.02 -12.12
CA LEU A 183 14.89 12.09 -13.15
C LEU A 183 16.02 12.74 -13.97
N PRO A 184 17.11 12.02 -14.26
CA PRO A 184 18.10 12.50 -15.22
C PRO A 184 17.44 12.90 -16.56
N PRO A 185 17.96 13.91 -17.28
CA PRO A 185 17.40 14.30 -18.57
C PRO A 185 17.38 13.11 -19.55
N ASN A 186 16.27 12.91 -20.25
CA ASN A 186 16.04 11.79 -21.18
C ASN A 186 16.08 10.39 -20.51
N THR A 187 15.76 10.28 -19.22
CA THR A 187 15.65 8.98 -18.56
C THR A 187 14.54 8.14 -19.17
N THR A 188 14.86 6.88 -19.38
CA THR A 188 13.87 5.83 -19.63
C THR A 188 13.60 5.10 -18.32
N PHE A 189 12.38 4.62 -18.15
CA PHE A 189 12.00 3.72 -17.09
C PHE A 189 12.11 2.29 -17.60
N PRO A 190 13.14 1.53 -17.17
CA PRO A 190 13.30 0.15 -17.58
C PRO A 190 12.20 -0.67 -16.93
N LEU A 191 11.39 -1.34 -17.74
CA LEU A 191 10.30 -2.20 -17.32
C LEU A 191 10.42 -3.54 -18.04
N GLU A 192 10.44 -4.63 -17.29
CA GLU A 192 10.46 -5.97 -17.86
C GLU A 192 9.39 -6.85 -17.21
N PHE A 193 8.48 -7.41 -17.99
CA PHE A 193 7.64 -8.50 -17.51
C PHE A 193 8.43 -9.81 -17.63
N LYS A 194 8.55 -10.55 -16.53
CA LYS A 194 9.19 -11.89 -16.46
C LYS A 194 8.18 -13.02 -16.60
N ARG A 195 6.91 -12.75 -16.27
CA ARG A 195 5.82 -13.73 -16.35
C ARG A 195 4.47 -13.05 -16.53
N LEU A 196 3.63 -13.64 -17.38
CA LEU A 196 2.23 -13.27 -17.56
C LEU A 196 1.37 -14.54 -17.50
N GLY A 197 0.47 -14.59 -16.53
CA GLY A 197 -0.27 -15.79 -16.15
C GLY A 197 0.70 -16.93 -15.78
N ASN A 198 0.55 -18.06 -16.47
CA ASN A 198 1.40 -19.24 -16.30
C ASN A 198 2.59 -19.30 -17.28
N LYS A 199 2.83 -18.25 -18.08
CA LYS A 199 3.90 -18.23 -19.09
C LYS A 199 5.03 -17.30 -18.65
N GLU A 200 6.20 -17.89 -18.38
CA GLU A 200 7.45 -17.15 -18.25
C GLU A 200 7.89 -16.59 -19.61
N GLY A 201 8.53 -15.44 -19.62
CA GLY A 201 9.01 -14.78 -20.83
C GLY A 201 9.74 -13.48 -20.53
N THR A 202 10.14 -12.78 -21.58
CA THR A 202 10.79 -11.48 -21.46
C THR A 202 10.08 -10.48 -22.37
N TRP A 203 9.41 -9.50 -21.76
CA TRP A 203 8.84 -8.34 -22.44
C TRP A 203 9.48 -7.09 -21.84
N LYS A 204 10.56 -6.62 -22.47
CA LYS A 204 11.39 -5.51 -21.98
C LYS A 204 11.06 -4.22 -22.71
N PHE A 205 11.00 -3.13 -21.94
CA PHE A 205 10.71 -1.78 -22.39
C PHE A 205 11.67 -0.80 -21.74
N ASP A 206 12.14 0.15 -22.54
CA ASP A 206 12.75 1.39 -22.05
C ASP A 206 11.70 2.48 -22.20
N VAL A 207 10.80 2.60 -21.22
CA VAL A 207 9.63 3.48 -21.31
C VAL A 207 10.10 4.94 -21.23
N PRO A 208 9.90 5.78 -22.26
CA PRO A 208 10.30 7.17 -22.19
C PRO A 208 9.39 7.89 -21.19
N ILE A 209 9.97 8.49 -20.16
CA ILE A 209 9.24 9.25 -19.15
C ILE A 209 9.72 10.69 -19.15
N LYS A 210 8.76 11.61 -19.27
CA LYS A 210 9.00 13.03 -19.10
C LYS A 210 8.53 13.45 -17.71
N GLN A 211 9.44 14.01 -16.93
CA GLN A 211 9.09 14.68 -15.67
C GLN A 211 8.28 15.94 -15.98
N LEU A 212 7.10 16.05 -15.37
CA LEU A 212 6.29 17.26 -15.40
C LEU A 212 6.89 18.32 -14.46
N ALA A 213 6.40 19.55 -14.57
CA ALA A 213 6.79 20.60 -13.65
C ALA A 213 6.32 20.25 -12.22
N TYR A 214 7.12 20.61 -11.24
CA TYR A 214 6.81 20.50 -9.83
C TYR A 214 7.50 21.63 -9.07
N GLU A 215 6.97 21.96 -7.90
CA GLU A 215 7.62 22.85 -6.94
C GLU A 215 7.99 22.04 -5.70
N GLU A 216 9.17 22.30 -5.13
CA GLU A 216 9.61 21.68 -3.89
C GLU A 216 9.94 22.76 -2.88
N ARG A 217 9.50 22.56 -1.64
CA ARG A 217 9.77 23.46 -0.53
C ARG A 217 10.28 22.67 0.66
N ASP A 218 11.41 23.10 1.21
CA ASP A 218 11.93 22.55 2.45
C ASP A 218 11.00 22.87 3.63
N ILE A 219 10.86 21.90 4.54
CA ILE A 219 10.10 22.04 5.79
C ILE A 219 11.07 22.12 6.97
N ASN A 220 11.99 21.14 7.08
CA ASN A 220 12.97 21.00 8.16
C ASN A 220 12.36 21.02 9.58
N GLU A 221 11.23 20.34 9.77
CA GLU A 221 10.56 20.20 11.07
C GLU A 221 10.82 18.81 11.65
N GLU A 222 11.23 18.74 12.92
CA GLU A 222 11.60 17.49 13.57
C GLU A 222 10.61 17.13 14.68
N ARG A 223 10.20 15.86 14.74
CA ARG A 223 9.35 15.31 15.81
C ARG A 223 9.92 14.00 16.31
N SER A 224 10.00 13.84 17.62
CA SER A 224 10.62 12.68 18.23
C SER A 224 9.82 12.14 19.41
N ASN A 225 10.05 10.86 19.72
CA ASN A 225 9.57 10.23 20.93
C ASN A 225 10.73 9.47 21.57
N ILE A 226 11.15 9.96 22.74
CA ILE A 226 12.34 9.45 23.45
C ILE A 226 12.14 7.99 23.89
N LYS A 227 10.96 7.63 24.40
CA LYS A 227 10.68 6.26 24.85
C LYS A 227 10.69 5.27 23.68
N ALA A 228 10.14 5.69 22.55
CA ALA A 228 10.13 4.88 21.35
C ALA A 228 11.47 4.89 20.60
N GLU A 229 12.40 5.76 20.97
CA GLU A 229 13.67 5.97 20.29
C GLU A 229 13.47 6.31 18.79
N VAL A 230 12.41 7.07 18.49
CA VAL A 230 12.07 7.47 17.12
C VAL A 230 12.25 8.96 16.94
N ASN A 231 12.77 9.34 15.78
CA ASN A 231 12.83 10.70 15.30
C ASN A 231 12.35 10.75 13.86
N VAL A 232 11.53 11.73 13.49
CA VAL A 232 11.03 11.98 12.14
C VAL A 232 11.33 13.44 11.79
N LEU A 233 12.24 13.63 10.84
CA LEU A 233 12.50 14.92 10.20
C LEU A 233 11.64 15.03 8.94
N PHE A 234 10.72 15.99 8.90
CA PHE A 234 10.00 16.34 7.69
C PHE A 234 10.92 17.19 6.82
N ASP A 235 11.41 16.60 5.73
CA ASP A 235 12.45 17.18 4.88
C ASP A 235 11.85 18.25 3.97
N SER A 236 10.89 17.87 3.13
CA SER A 236 10.31 18.74 2.10
C SER A 236 8.87 18.37 1.73
N ILE A 237 8.16 19.31 1.12
CA ILE A 237 6.89 19.09 0.44
C ILE A 237 7.07 19.35 -1.05
N ILE A 238 6.53 18.44 -1.88
CA ILE A 238 6.54 18.53 -3.33
C ILE A 238 5.12 18.77 -3.81
N HIS A 239 4.94 19.78 -4.65
CA HIS A 239 3.71 20.12 -5.35
C HIS A 239 3.87 19.74 -6.82
N GLY A 240 3.30 18.61 -7.20
CA GLY A 240 3.18 18.20 -8.60
C GLY A 240 1.86 18.70 -9.21
N GLU A 241 1.71 18.49 -10.52
CA GLU A 241 0.50 18.87 -11.28
C GLU A 241 -0.78 18.11 -10.83
N ALA A 242 -0.63 16.98 -10.14
CA ALA A 242 -1.76 16.15 -9.71
C ALA A 242 -1.62 15.52 -8.32
N SER A 243 -0.40 15.42 -7.77
CA SER A 243 -0.17 14.95 -6.41
C SER A 243 0.67 15.93 -5.59
N THR A 244 0.47 15.89 -4.28
CA THR A 244 1.36 16.49 -3.28
C THR A 244 2.06 15.38 -2.53
N ALA A 245 3.36 15.52 -2.26
CA ALA A 245 4.13 14.55 -1.50
C ALA A 245 4.87 15.21 -0.33
N ILE A 246 4.86 14.56 0.83
CA ILE A 246 5.67 14.92 1.99
C ILE A 246 6.83 13.93 2.07
N ASN A 247 8.06 14.42 1.96
CA ASN A 247 9.27 13.66 2.19
C ASN A 247 9.67 13.79 3.66
N TYR A 248 10.08 12.68 4.27
CA TYR A 248 10.60 12.68 5.61
C TYR A 248 11.76 11.69 5.75
N THR A 249 12.60 11.92 6.75
CA THR A 249 13.66 11.01 7.16
C THR A 249 13.39 10.58 8.59
N ALA A 250 13.08 9.30 8.77
CA ALA A 250 12.90 8.69 10.07
C ALA A 250 14.21 8.05 10.56
N SER A 251 14.49 8.14 11.85
CA SER A 251 15.60 7.46 12.53
C SER A 251 15.05 6.46 13.52
N PHE A 252 15.57 5.22 13.46
CA PHE A 252 15.16 4.10 14.28
C PHE A 252 16.37 3.36 14.87
N PRO A 253 16.21 2.65 16.01
CA PRO A 253 17.22 1.73 16.52
C PRO A 253 17.60 0.68 15.47
N LEU A 254 18.87 0.25 15.45
CA LEU A 254 19.40 -0.65 14.41
C LEU A 254 18.70 -2.02 14.38
N GLU A 255 18.24 -2.50 15.54
CA GLU A 255 17.51 -3.75 15.72
C GLU A 255 16.05 -3.69 15.22
N SER A 256 15.55 -2.49 14.94
CA SER A 256 14.21 -2.29 14.39
C SER A 256 14.17 -2.86 12.98
N LYS A 257 13.22 -3.75 12.71
CA LYS A 257 13.09 -4.39 11.40
C LYS A 257 12.24 -3.54 10.47
N ASN A 258 10.95 -3.42 10.78
CA ASN A 258 9.93 -2.87 9.89
C ASN A 258 9.07 -1.81 10.60
N ASP A 259 9.71 -0.93 11.37
CA ASP A 259 9.02 0.23 11.93
C ASP A 259 8.59 1.12 10.77
N GLN A 260 7.35 1.61 10.82
CA GLN A 260 6.74 2.36 9.73
C GLN A 260 6.18 3.68 10.25
N VAL A 261 6.59 4.79 9.62
CA VAL A 261 5.94 6.08 9.82
C VAL A 261 4.64 6.08 9.03
N ARG A 262 3.58 6.60 9.64
CA ARG A 262 2.26 6.82 9.06
C ARG A 262 1.81 8.23 9.38
N LEU A 263 1.21 8.92 8.43
CA LEU A 263 0.81 10.30 8.60
C LEU A 263 -0.70 10.42 8.46
N ASP A 264 -1.35 10.87 9.53
CA ASP A 264 -2.69 11.42 9.42
C ASP A 264 -2.56 12.91 9.09
N ILE A 265 -3.28 13.39 8.09
CA ILE A 265 -3.14 14.75 7.56
C ILE A 265 -4.50 15.43 7.61
N PHE A 266 -4.54 16.66 8.09
CA PHE A 266 -5.76 17.47 8.20
C PHE A 266 -5.61 18.81 7.48
N ASP A 267 -6.68 19.28 6.87
CA ASP A 267 -6.75 20.62 6.27
C ASP A 267 -6.89 21.74 7.32
N ASP A 268 -6.94 23.00 6.87
CA ASP A 268 -7.07 24.18 7.75
C ASP A 268 -8.43 24.31 8.47
N GLN A 269 -9.39 23.44 8.12
CA GLN A 269 -10.71 23.32 8.73
C GLN A 269 -10.82 22.11 9.66
N GLY A 270 -9.76 21.28 9.75
CA GLY A 270 -9.72 20.07 10.56
C GLY A 270 -10.35 18.85 9.89
N ASN A 271 -10.61 18.87 8.58
CA ASN A 271 -11.04 17.67 7.85
C ASN A 271 -9.83 16.82 7.50
N GLU A 272 -9.96 15.51 7.67
CA GLU A 272 -8.93 14.55 7.29
C GLU A 272 -8.76 14.47 5.76
N ILE A 273 -7.51 14.55 5.33
CA ILE A 273 -7.08 14.42 3.95
C ILE A 273 -6.74 12.95 3.69
N ASN A 274 -7.48 12.32 2.78
CA ASN A 274 -7.20 10.95 2.37
C ASN A 274 -5.85 10.87 1.64
N VAL A 275 -4.91 10.13 2.22
CA VAL A 275 -3.63 9.80 1.60
C VAL A 275 -3.82 8.77 0.48
N LEU A 276 -3.11 8.97 -0.63
CA LEU A 276 -3.05 8.05 -1.77
C LEU A 276 -2.03 6.94 -1.56
N SER A 277 -0.97 7.24 -0.82
CA SER A 277 0.07 6.28 -0.41
C SER A 277 0.78 6.82 0.82
N ASP A 278 1.09 5.94 1.77
CA ASP A 278 1.73 6.33 3.04
C ASP A 278 2.70 5.25 3.51
N GLY A 279 3.66 5.65 4.34
CA GLY A 279 4.67 4.76 4.91
C GLY A 279 5.50 4.02 3.87
N ILE A 280 5.80 4.68 2.74
CA ILE A 280 6.66 4.15 1.69
C ILE A 280 8.11 4.36 2.13
N ASP A 281 8.90 3.30 2.20
CA ASP A 281 10.35 3.38 2.43
C ASP A 281 11.05 3.55 1.08
N LEU A 282 11.65 4.72 0.84
CA LEU A 282 12.35 5.05 -0.40
C LEU A 282 13.81 4.60 -0.37
N GLU A 283 14.49 4.87 0.74
CA GLU A 283 15.91 4.54 0.93
C GLU A 283 16.16 4.22 2.42
N THR A 284 16.97 3.19 2.70
CA THR A 284 17.38 2.86 4.08
C THR A 284 18.90 2.89 4.20
N HIS A 285 19.43 3.73 5.11
CA HIS A 285 20.84 3.81 5.41
C HIS A 285 21.11 3.29 6.83
N LYS A 286 22.11 2.41 6.98
CA LYS A 286 22.50 1.84 8.27
C LYS A 286 23.76 2.51 8.79
N PHE A 287 23.74 2.90 10.05
CA PHE A 287 24.86 3.43 10.81
C PHE A 287 25.22 2.47 11.95
N GLU A 288 26.27 2.76 12.72
CA GLU A 288 26.75 1.86 13.79
C GLU A 288 25.67 1.56 14.84
N ASN A 289 24.86 2.56 15.22
CA ASN A 289 23.92 2.46 16.35
C ASN A 289 22.45 2.68 15.95
N HIS A 290 22.18 3.09 14.72
CA HIS A 290 20.83 3.40 14.26
C HIS A 290 20.73 3.17 12.75
N LYS A 291 19.51 3.20 12.23
CA LYS A 291 19.26 3.29 10.79
C LYS A 291 18.38 4.51 10.51
N THR A 292 18.57 5.11 9.34
CA THR A 292 17.65 6.11 8.82
C THR A 292 16.87 5.54 7.64
N VAL A 293 15.62 5.93 7.53
CA VAL A 293 14.70 5.55 6.48
C VAL A 293 14.12 6.82 5.89
N LYS A 294 14.41 7.10 4.63
CA LYS A 294 13.69 8.13 3.88
C LYS A 294 12.35 7.55 3.48
N GLY A 295 11.28 8.25 3.81
CA GLY A 295 9.95 7.87 3.39
C GLY A 295 9.19 9.01 2.75
N ARG A 296 8.04 8.65 2.19
CA ARG A 296 7.15 9.56 1.50
C ARG A 296 5.70 9.23 1.78
N THR A 297 4.90 10.27 1.93
CA THR A 297 3.43 10.19 1.94
C THR A 297 2.89 11.04 0.80
N VAL A 298 1.94 10.53 0.04
CA VAL A 298 1.40 11.19 -1.17
C VAL A 298 -0.11 11.35 -1.01
N PHE A 299 -0.64 12.51 -1.38
CA PHE A 299 -2.08 12.79 -1.45
C PHE A 299 -2.42 13.63 -2.70
N ALA A 300 -3.71 13.86 -2.98
CA ALA A 300 -4.13 14.54 -4.20
C ALA A 300 -3.90 16.07 -4.13
N GLN A 301 -3.28 16.63 -5.18
CA GLN A 301 -2.95 18.07 -5.26
C GLN A 301 -4.20 18.97 -5.20
N SER A 302 -5.32 18.53 -5.76
CA SER A 302 -6.56 19.32 -5.74
C SER A 302 -7.06 19.67 -4.33
N LEU A 303 -6.57 18.97 -3.31
CA LEU A 303 -6.92 19.23 -1.91
C LEU A 303 -6.16 20.44 -1.36
N ILE A 304 -4.91 20.68 -1.79
CA ILE A 304 -4.14 21.83 -1.30
C ILE A 304 -4.60 23.16 -1.90
N GLU A 305 -5.17 23.17 -3.10
CA GLU A 305 -5.73 24.40 -3.70
C GLU A 305 -6.90 24.98 -2.88
N GLN A 306 -7.40 24.22 -1.90
CA GLN A 306 -8.55 24.54 -1.07
C GLN A 306 -8.19 24.85 0.39
N THR A 307 -6.91 24.75 0.78
CA THR A 307 -6.46 24.98 2.15
C THR A 307 -5.20 25.85 2.21
N SER A 308 -5.07 26.64 3.28
CA SER A 308 -3.92 27.52 3.51
C SER A 308 -2.74 26.81 4.21
N TYR A 309 -3.03 25.78 5.00
CA TYR A 309 -2.03 24.97 5.70
C TYR A 309 -2.55 23.55 5.90
N ILE A 310 -1.66 22.64 6.27
CA ILE A 310 -2.03 21.31 6.75
C ILE A 310 -1.46 21.07 8.15
N VAL A 311 -2.14 20.22 8.90
CA VAL A 311 -1.63 19.65 10.15
C VAL A 311 -1.32 18.18 9.90
N ILE A 312 -0.10 17.78 10.21
CA ILE A 312 0.37 16.41 10.15
C ILE A 312 0.42 15.88 11.57
N GLU A 313 -0.22 14.74 11.81
CA GLU A 313 -0.12 13.96 13.03
C GLU A 313 0.70 12.70 12.74
N PRO A 314 2.01 12.70 13.04
CA PRO A 314 2.87 11.57 12.74
C PRO A 314 2.63 10.44 13.72
N LYS A 315 2.51 9.23 13.19
CA LYS A 315 2.35 7.99 13.94
C LYS A 315 3.41 6.99 13.52
N VAL A 316 3.89 6.19 14.46
CA VAL A 316 4.93 5.19 14.20
C VAL A 316 4.45 3.82 14.65
N ALA A 317 4.18 2.95 13.69
CA ALA A 317 3.90 1.55 13.96
C ALA A 317 5.22 0.84 14.24
N ILE A 318 5.43 0.40 15.48
CA ILE A 318 6.66 -0.28 15.89
C ILE A 318 6.52 -1.78 15.62
N ASN A 319 7.51 -2.35 14.95
CA ASN A 319 7.55 -3.78 14.77
C ASN A 319 8.25 -4.45 15.97
N GLU A 320 7.44 -4.90 16.91
CA GLU A 320 7.91 -5.62 18.10
C GLU A 320 8.45 -7.02 17.77
N LYS A 321 9.31 -7.54 18.65
CA LYS A 321 9.73 -8.94 18.59
C LYS A 321 8.69 -9.81 19.31
N ASP A 322 8.53 -11.04 18.82
CA ASP A 322 7.70 -12.00 19.52
C ASP A 322 8.33 -12.37 20.88
N HIS A 323 7.48 -12.48 21.89
CA HIS A 323 7.86 -12.96 23.22
C HIS A 323 7.50 -14.43 23.35
N PHE A 324 8.42 -15.23 23.88
CA PHE A 324 8.23 -16.66 24.07
C PHE A 324 8.24 -16.99 25.56
N VAL A 325 7.13 -17.54 26.05
CA VAL A 325 6.93 -17.88 27.46
C VAL A 325 6.91 -19.40 27.62
N LEU A 326 7.78 -19.92 28.48
CA LEU A 326 7.78 -21.34 28.84
C LEU A 326 6.45 -21.70 29.53
N LEU A 327 5.90 -22.87 29.21
CA LEU A 327 4.65 -23.33 29.84
C LEU A 327 4.77 -23.54 31.36
N ALA A 328 5.99 -23.74 31.86
CA ALA A 328 6.31 -23.85 33.27
C ALA A 328 6.66 -22.50 33.94
N GLN A 329 6.62 -21.39 33.21
CA GLN A 329 6.91 -20.06 33.75
C GLN A 329 5.92 -19.74 34.90
N PRO A 330 6.39 -19.32 36.08
CA PRO A 330 5.52 -18.91 37.16
C PRO A 330 4.61 -17.74 36.75
N THR A 331 3.32 -17.84 37.07
CA THR A 331 2.33 -16.77 36.84
C THR A 331 1.93 -16.09 38.16
N PRO A 332 1.61 -14.78 38.16
CA PRO A 332 1.46 -13.91 36.99
C PRO A 332 2.80 -13.50 36.35
N TYR A 333 2.78 -13.25 35.05
CA TYR A 333 3.94 -12.84 34.26
C TYR A 333 3.54 -11.75 33.26
N SER A 334 4.26 -10.62 33.24
CA SER A 334 3.95 -9.47 32.37
C SER A 334 4.91 -9.40 31.20
N ILE A 335 4.35 -9.26 30.01
CA ILE A 335 5.08 -8.97 28.77
C ILE A 335 4.82 -7.51 28.44
N GLN A 336 5.88 -6.72 28.33
CA GLN A 336 5.78 -5.28 28.07
C GLN A 336 6.65 -4.90 26.90
N SER A 337 6.16 -3.97 26.08
CA SER A 337 7.00 -3.30 25.11
C SER A 337 8.02 -2.40 25.81
N ASN A 338 9.25 -2.42 25.33
CA ASN A 338 10.29 -1.49 25.77
C ASN A 338 10.09 -0.09 25.17
N ARG A 339 9.44 0.01 24.02
CA ARG A 339 9.38 1.23 23.18
C ARG A 339 8.04 1.97 23.24
N GLN A 340 7.01 1.37 23.84
CA GLN A 340 5.66 1.97 23.97
C GLN A 340 4.94 1.43 25.21
N ASN A 341 3.82 2.03 25.57
CA ASN A 341 2.99 1.61 26.70
C ASN A 341 2.03 0.49 26.28
N LEU A 342 2.57 -0.65 25.84
CA LEU A 342 1.77 -1.82 25.49
C LEU A 342 2.18 -3.03 26.33
N SER A 343 1.20 -3.80 26.79
CA SER A 343 1.44 -5.01 27.58
C SER A 343 0.49 -6.15 27.27
N VAL A 344 0.91 -7.37 27.61
CA VAL A 344 0.05 -8.52 27.82
C VAL A 344 0.43 -9.15 29.15
N ASP A 345 -0.52 -9.21 30.06
CA ASP A 345 -0.33 -9.76 31.40
C ASP A 345 -0.90 -11.16 31.45
N ILE A 346 -0.01 -12.16 31.53
CA ILE A 346 -0.39 -13.56 31.72
C ILE A 346 -0.74 -13.74 33.19
N GLU A 347 -2.02 -13.93 33.48
CA GLU A 347 -2.53 -14.03 34.84
C GLU A 347 -2.36 -15.44 35.38
N LYS A 348 -2.61 -16.44 34.53
CA LYS A 348 -2.59 -17.85 34.92
C LYS A 348 -2.30 -18.75 33.72
N MET A 349 -1.46 -19.76 33.94
CA MET A 349 -1.21 -20.85 32.98
C MET A 349 -1.37 -22.20 33.67
N GLU A 350 -2.18 -23.08 33.08
CA GLU A 350 -2.44 -24.40 33.63
C GLU A 350 -2.48 -25.47 32.55
N ILE A 351 -1.86 -26.61 32.85
CA ILE A 351 -2.02 -27.83 32.08
C ILE A 351 -2.90 -28.77 32.88
N TYR A 352 -4.11 -29.03 32.37
CA TYR A 352 -5.08 -29.89 33.01
C TYR A 352 -5.88 -30.63 31.95
N ASP A 353 -6.15 -31.93 32.18
CA ASP A 353 -6.98 -32.76 31.31
C ASP A 353 -6.63 -32.66 29.82
N LYS A 354 -5.35 -32.81 29.49
CA LYS A 354 -4.84 -32.73 28.10
C LYS A 354 -5.18 -31.41 27.39
N LYS A 355 -5.37 -30.34 28.17
CA LYS A 355 -5.52 -28.96 27.70
C LYS A 355 -4.44 -28.10 28.32
N PHE A 356 -4.01 -27.12 27.55
CA PHE A 356 -3.25 -25.98 28.08
C PHE A 356 -4.16 -24.76 28.05
N ILE A 357 -4.38 -24.16 29.21
CA ILE A 357 -5.28 -23.02 29.42
C ILE A 357 -4.44 -21.84 29.88
N VAL A 358 -4.63 -20.69 29.24
CA VAL A 358 -4.01 -19.42 29.62
C VAL A 358 -5.07 -18.35 29.79
N ASP A 359 -5.08 -17.74 30.98
CA ASP A 359 -5.86 -16.54 31.28
C ASP A 359 -4.91 -15.34 31.20
N PHE A 360 -5.33 -14.30 30.49
CA PHE A 360 -4.49 -13.14 30.25
C PHE A 360 -5.31 -11.86 30.08
N GLN A 361 -4.68 -10.74 30.40
CA GLN A 361 -5.19 -9.40 30.17
C GLN A 361 -4.38 -8.73 29.06
N VAL A 362 -5.07 -8.02 28.16
CA VAL A 362 -4.43 -7.25 27.09
C VAL A 362 -4.41 -5.78 27.46
N ASN A 363 -3.24 -5.17 27.36
CA ASN A 363 -2.99 -3.73 27.51
C ASN A 363 -3.58 -3.13 28.79
N SER A 364 -3.55 -3.86 29.91
CA SER A 364 -4.15 -3.43 31.19
C SER A 364 -5.63 -3.01 31.12
N GLY A 365 -6.36 -3.44 30.08
CA GLY A 365 -7.75 -3.02 29.82
C GLY A 365 -7.90 -1.71 29.04
N GLU A 366 -6.80 -1.03 28.69
CA GLU A 366 -6.83 0.20 27.91
C GLU A 366 -7.11 -0.09 26.43
N ARG A 367 -8.25 0.41 25.94
CA ARG A 367 -8.73 0.17 24.57
C ARG A 367 -8.16 1.13 23.52
N GLY A 368 -7.72 2.32 23.94
CA GLY A 368 -7.43 3.41 23.00
C GLY A 368 -8.63 3.68 22.08
N GLN A 369 -8.37 3.84 20.79
CA GLN A 369 -9.41 3.99 19.76
C GLN A 369 -9.97 2.65 19.23
N GLN A 370 -9.47 1.52 19.72
CA GLN A 370 -9.82 0.20 19.20
C GLN A 370 -11.08 -0.37 19.86
N ASN A 371 -11.85 -1.11 19.07
CA ASN A 371 -13.07 -1.77 19.56
C ASN A 371 -12.78 -3.17 20.14
N LEU A 372 -13.74 -3.76 20.86
CA LEU A 372 -13.57 -5.09 21.46
C LEU A 372 -13.31 -6.20 20.43
N THR A 373 -13.84 -6.08 19.21
CA THR A 373 -13.61 -7.06 18.14
C THR A 373 -12.15 -7.14 17.74
N PHE A 374 -11.44 -5.99 17.71
CA PHE A 374 -9.99 -5.96 17.53
C PHE A 374 -9.28 -6.82 18.58
N PHE A 375 -9.58 -6.61 19.87
CA PHE A 375 -8.94 -7.37 20.95
C PHE A 375 -9.31 -8.86 20.96
N LYS A 376 -10.56 -9.21 20.59
CA LYS A 376 -10.97 -10.61 20.38
C LYS A 376 -10.15 -11.28 19.27
N ASN A 377 -9.92 -10.57 18.16
CA ASN A 377 -9.08 -11.07 17.06
C ASN A 377 -7.61 -11.13 17.47
N TYR A 378 -7.12 -10.14 18.23
CA TYR A 378 -5.77 -10.15 18.78
C TYR A 378 -5.54 -11.39 19.64
N ALA A 379 -6.40 -11.61 20.64
CA ALA A 379 -6.35 -12.74 21.56
C ALA A 379 -6.32 -14.11 20.85
N LYS A 380 -7.05 -14.22 19.74
CA LYS A 380 -7.14 -15.45 18.93
C LYS A 380 -5.92 -15.69 18.04
N ASN A 381 -5.28 -14.63 17.55
CA ASN A 381 -4.26 -14.74 16.49
C ASN A 381 -2.83 -14.50 16.98
N ASN A 382 -2.65 -13.84 18.12
CA ASN A 382 -1.35 -13.35 18.59
C ASN A 382 -0.88 -13.98 19.91
N LEU A 383 -1.70 -14.83 20.53
CA LEU A 383 -1.28 -15.76 21.58
C LEU A 383 -1.41 -17.18 21.06
N ILE A 384 -0.30 -17.78 20.65
CA ILE A 384 -0.29 -19.10 20.03
C ILE A 384 0.72 -20.03 20.68
N LEU A 385 0.41 -21.32 20.69
CA LEU A 385 1.30 -22.36 21.19
C LEU A 385 2.14 -22.91 20.03
N VAL A 386 3.46 -22.87 20.16
CA VAL A 386 4.42 -23.32 19.13
C VAL A 386 5.47 -24.23 19.74
N LYS A 387 6.11 -25.08 18.91
CA LYS A 387 7.28 -25.85 19.36
C LYS A 387 8.48 -24.92 19.54
N GLU A 388 9.24 -25.12 20.60
CA GLU A 388 10.42 -24.31 20.91
C GLU A 388 11.47 -24.36 19.79
N THR A 389 11.64 -25.53 19.14
CA THR A 389 12.59 -25.73 18.04
C THR A 389 12.22 -25.02 16.75
N GLU A 390 10.95 -24.63 16.58
CA GLU A 390 10.38 -24.06 15.35
C GLU A 390 9.81 -22.65 15.60
N LYS A 391 10.07 -22.07 16.78
CA LYS A 391 9.38 -20.85 17.25
C LYS A 391 9.58 -19.61 16.37
N GLU A 392 10.68 -19.58 15.61
CA GLU A 392 11.05 -18.52 14.65
C GLU A 392 10.57 -18.83 13.22
N VAL A 393 10.08 -20.05 12.97
CA VAL A 393 9.57 -20.48 11.67
C VAL A 393 8.06 -20.22 11.63
N TYR A 394 7.58 -19.69 10.50
CA TYR A 394 6.14 -19.60 10.30
C TYR A 394 5.56 -21.01 10.11
N GLU A 395 4.81 -21.47 11.10
CA GLU A 395 3.97 -22.66 11.02
C GLU A 395 2.50 -22.31 11.24
N GLU A 396 1.59 -23.11 10.66
CA GLU A 396 0.16 -22.94 10.95
C GLU A 396 -0.05 -23.10 12.47
N PRO A 397 -0.54 -22.06 13.17
CA PRO A 397 -0.64 -22.09 14.62
C PRO A 397 -1.60 -23.19 15.07
N MET A 398 -1.31 -23.79 16.23
CA MET A 398 -2.26 -24.73 16.84
C MET A 398 -3.60 -24.04 17.06
N LYS A 399 -4.66 -24.61 16.46
CA LYS A 399 -6.02 -24.13 16.65
C LYS A 399 -6.40 -24.21 18.12
N HIS A 400 -6.89 -23.09 18.65
CA HIS A 400 -7.35 -22.96 20.02
C HIS A 400 -8.68 -22.21 20.04
N THR A 401 -9.35 -22.24 21.19
CA THR A 401 -10.55 -21.43 21.43
C THR A 401 -10.21 -20.27 22.34
N THR A 402 -10.83 -19.11 22.08
CA THR A 402 -10.68 -17.92 22.91
C THR A 402 -12.04 -17.54 23.49
N GLU A 403 -12.10 -17.37 24.80
CA GLU A 403 -13.27 -16.90 25.56
C GLU A 403 -12.97 -15.51 26.15
N VAL A 404 -13.99 -14.66 26.26
CA VAL A 404 -13.85 -13.38 26.96
C VAL A 404 -14.28 -13.57 28.41
N LEU A 405 -13.36 -13.33 29.34
CA LEU A 405 -13.61 -13.42 30.78
C LEU A 405 -14.18 -12.11 31.32
N ASP A 406 -13.70 -10.97 30.81
CA ASP A 406 -14.13 -9.63 31.20
C ASP A 406 -13.92 -8.68 30.01
N GLU A 407 -15.02 -8.16 29.46
CA GLU A 407 -14.96 -7.27 28.28
C GLU A 407 -14.34 -5.92 28.63
N GLU A 408 -14.69 -5.33 29.78
CA GLU A 408 -14.22 -4.00 30.17
C GLU A 408 -12.73 -4.01 30.47
N LYS A 409 -12.25 -5.07 31.12
CA LYS A 409 -10.83 -5.22 31.47
C LYS A 409 -9.99 -5.86 30.38
N LEU A 410 -10.58 -6.22 29.23
CA LEU A 410 -9.91 -6.93 28.14
C LEU A 410 -9.22 -8.22 28.62
N ARG A 411 -9.94 -9.03 29.41
CA ARG A 411 -9.46 -10.32 29.92
C ARG A 411 -10.01 -11.46 29.10
N PHE A 412 -9.12 -12.38 28.72
CA PHE A 412 -9.41 -13.48 27.83
C PHE A 412 -8.86 -14.78 28.38
N ARG A 413 -9.45 -15.89 27.92
CA ARG A 413 -8.95 -17.25 28.13
C ARG A 413 -8.70 -17.91 26.80
N SER A 414 -7.49 -18.39 26.57
CA SER A 414 -7.18 -19.26 25.43
C SER A 414 -7.02 -20.71 25.89
N THR A 415 -7.66 -21.65 25.18
CA THR A 415 -7.61 -23.09 25.48
C THR A 415 -7.10 -23.87 24.29
N PHE A 416 -5.95 -24.53 24.47
CA PHE A 416 -5.25 -25.34 23.49
C PHE A 416 -5.50 -26.83 23.75
N GLU A 417 -5.99 -27.54 22.74
CA GLU A 417 -6.28 -28.98 22.81
C GLU A 417 -5.02 -29.83 22.58
N ILE A 418 -4.08 -29.78 23.52
CA ILE A 418 -2.76 -30.45 23.43
C ILE A 418 -2.87 -31.99 23.37
N GLY A 419 -4.00 -32.57 23.82
CA GLY A 419 -4.26 -34.01 23.69
C GLY A 419 -4.33 -34.54 22.26
N LYS A 420 -4.47 -33.66 21.26
CA LYS A 420 -4.44 -34.02 19.83
C LYS A 420 -3.01 -34.12 19.27
N VAL A 421 -2.02 -33.63 20.04
CA VAL A 421 -0.62 -33.66 19.65
C VAL A 421 0.00 -34.99 20.09
N LYS A 422 0.57 -35.72 19.13
CA LYS A 422 1.25 -36.98 19.42
C LYS A 422 2.51 -36.70 20.23
N SER A 423 2.65 -37.37 21.37
CA SER A 423 3.82 -37.25 22.27
C SER A 423 4.07 -35.83 22.77
N PHE A 424 3.01 -35.09 23.11
CA PHE A 424 3.15 -33.75 23.70
C PHE A 424 3.97 -33.80 25.00
N ASN A 425 4.99 -32.94 25.07
CA ASN A 425 5.77 -32.68 26.27
C ASN A 425 5.83 -31.17 26.49
N PRO A 426 5.37 -30.64 27.64
CA PRO A 426 5.32 -29.20 27.90
C PRO A 426 6.64 -28.46 27.70
N ILE A 427 7.78 -29.14 27.91
CA ILE A 427 9.13 -28.54 27.78
C ILE A 427 9.47 -28.21 26.32
N ASP A 428 8.85 -28.90 25.37
CA ASP A 428 9.13 -28.72 23.94
C ASP A 428 8.30 -27.59 23.32
N TYR A 429 7.47 -26.91 24.11
CA TYR A 429 6.54 -25.88 23.63
C TYR A 429 6.69 -24.58 24.41
N VAL A 430 6.37 -23.48 23.73
CA VAL A 430 6.28 -22.14 24.29
C VAL A 430 5.02 -21.44 23.83
N LEU A 431 4.49 -20.58 24.69
CA LEU A 431 3.47 -19.61 24.31
C LEU A 431 4.16 -18.43 23.65
N ARG A 432 3.91 -18.25 22.36
CA ARG A 432 4.33 -17.07 21.61
C ARG A 432 3.28 -15.98 21.75
N VAL A 433 3.72 -14.80 22.18
CA VAL A 433 2.90 -13.60 22.34
C VAL A 433 3.49 -12.49 21.48
N SER A 434 2.73 -12.01 20.50
CA SER A 434 3.18 -10.95 19.60
C SER A 434 2.58 -9.61 20.00
N LEU A 435 3.41 -8.59 20.25
CA LEU A 435 2.95 -7.22 20.50
C LEU A 435 2.82 -6.40 19.21
N SER A 436 3.36 -6.87 18.08
CA SER A 436 3.46 -6.09 16.84
C SER A 436 2.09 -5.75 16.25
N THR A 437 1.11 -6.66 16.38
CA THR A 437 -0.27 -6.37 15.97
C THR A 437 -0.92 -5.29 16.83
N LEU A 438 -0.64 -5.26 18.14
CA LEU A 438 -1.11 -4.17 19.01
C LEU A 438 -0.47 -2.85 18.58
N SER A 439 0.86 -2.82 18.45
CA SER A 439 1.58 -1.62 18.04
C SER A 439 1.14 -1.08 16.68
N SER A 440 0.92 -1.96 15.72
CA SER A 440 0.49 -1.55 14.37
C SER A 440 -0.89 -0.89 14.34
N ASN A 441 -1.73 -1.14 15.35
CA ASN A 441 -3.09 -0.59 15.47
C ASN A 441 -3.23 0.44 16.61
N MET A 442 -2.20 0.55 17.43
CA MET A 442 -2.04 1.52 18.50
C MET A 442 -0.61 2.09 18.40
N PRO A 443 -0.30 2.79 17.29
CA PRO A 443 1.04 3.26 17.00
C PRO A 443 1.47 4.34 18.00
N VAL A 444 2.78 4.58 18.07
CA VAL A 444 3.31 5.69 18.84
C VAL A 444 2.98 7.00 18.14
N GLU A 445 2.25 7.87 18.83
CA GLU A 445 1.96 9.22 18.34
C GLU A 445 3.12 10.16 18.65
N LEU A 446 3.46 11.03 17.69
CA LEU A 446 4.40 12.13 17.83
C LEU A 446 3.63 13.46 17.86
N ASP A 447 4.28 14.52 18.37
CA ASP A 447 3.68 15.86 18.35
C ASP A 447 3.40 16.31 16.90
N SER A 448 2.27 17.00 16.72
CA SER A 448 1.82 17.45 15.40
C SER A 448 2.78 18.46 14.75
N VAL A 449 2.79 18.51 13.42
CA VAL A 449 3.49 19.53 12.63
C VAL A 449 2.47 20.33 11.84
N LYS A 450 2.57 21.65 11.87
CA LYS A 450 1.79 22.52 10.99
C LYS A 450 2.68 22.97 9.84
N ILE A 451 2.21 22.81 8.60
CA ILE A 451 2.93 23.21 7.40
C ILE A 451 2.06 24.19 6.61
N ASP A 452 2.52 25.43 6.50
CA ASP A 452 1.87 26.42 5.64
C ASP A 452 2.11 26.08 4.16
N LEU A 453 1.09 26.19 3.33
CA LEU A 453 1.11 25.82 1.91
C LEU A 453 1.19 27.03 0.96
N GLN A 454 1.28 28.24 1.51
CA GLN A 454 1.38 29.51 0.77
C GLN A 454 2.76 30.15 0.86
#